data_AF-A0A7J7BXA7-F1
#
_entry.id   AF-A0A7J7BXA7-F1
#
_cell.length_a   1.000
_cell.length_b   1.000
_cell.length_c   1.000
_cell.angle_alpha   90.00
_cell.angle_beta   90.00
_cell.angle_gamma   90.00
#
_symmetry.space_group_name_H-M   'P 1'
#
loop_
_entity.id
_entity.type
_entity.pdbx_description
1 polymer ?
#
loop_
_entity_poly.entity_id
_entity_poly.type
_entity_poly.pdbx_seq_one_letter_code
_entity_poly.pdbx_strand_id
1 'polypeptide(L)'
;MKPSSMSMPIFIFHLLYTLLTTTDSQTDSCTSNLNLNGVAFDITNLQCLAVWTPRNFLLRYGQASSDIWSFILSAPDSNSYTAIGFSSNGQMVGSSAIVGWISNGAGTMKQYYLGGQSSSLVLPDQGNLSIISNSTIIVSQSSRVYMAFQLNTNQPQTRVLYAVGTTGSLPAAPSYMLTEHVDKVSTTLNYVTGQGTKSGSPHSRLRNSHGMVNILGWGIAMLIGVIVAR
;
A
#
# COMPACT_ATOMS: atom_id res chain seq x y z
N MET A 1 36.03 -5.65 -79.98
CA MET A 1 36.10 -4.86 -78.72
C MET A 1 35.14 -5.46 -77.71
N LYS A 2 35.53 -5.37 -76.44
CA LYS A 2 35.19 -6.17 -75.25
C LYS A 2 33.81 -5.79 -74.66
N PRO A 3 33.15 -6.65 -73.86
CA PRO A 3 31.76 -6.50 -73.41
C PRO A 3 31.65 -5.75 -72.08
N SER A 4 30.46 -5.29 -71.72
CA SER A 4 30.18 -4.84 -70.35
C SER A 4 28.78 -5.24 -69.91
N SER A 5 28.75 -6.29 -69.09
CA SER A 5 27.64 -6.72 -68.22
C SER A 5 27.53 -5.75 -67.04
N MET A 6 26.31 -5.32 -66.70
CA MET A 6 26.04 -4.53 -65.50
C MET A 6 25.35 -5.42 -64.45
N SER A 7 26.02 -5.62 -63.33
CA SER A 7 25.55 -6.33 -62.14
C SER A 7 24.73 -5.40 -61.23
N MET A 8 23.66 -5.95 -60.63
CA MET A 8 22.78 -5.29 -59.67
C MET A 8 23.24 -5.60 -58.23
N PRO A 9 23.30 -4.62 -57.30
CA PRO A 9 23.81 -4.87 -55.94
C PRO A 9 22.73 -5.45 -55.02
N ILE A 10 23.11 -6.48 -54.26
CA ILE A 10 22.30 -7.10 -53.20
C ILE A 10 22.56 -6.34 -51.89
N PHE A 11 21.53 -5.72 -51.32
CA PHE A 11 21.58 -5.11 -49.99
C PHE A 11 21.40 -6.17 -48.90
N ILE A 12 22.43 -6.38 -48.06
CA ILE A 12 22.38 -7.31 -46.92
C ILE A 12 22.06 -6.50 -45.65
N PHE A 13 20.84 -6.66 -45.12
CA PHE A 13 20.42 -6.12 -43.82
C PHE A 13 20.97 -7.00 -42.69
N HIS A 14 21.87 -6.47 -41.85
CA HIS A 14 22.35 -7.15 -40.65
C HIS A 14 21.46 -6.76 -39.46
N LEU A 15 20.65 -7.70 -38.96
CA LEU A 15 19.81 -7.52 -37.78
C LEU A 15 20.67 -7.79 -36.52
N LEU A 16 21.02 -6.72 -35.79
CA LEU A 16 21.77 -6.81 -34.55
C LEU A 16 20.80 -7.12 -33.39
N TYR A 17 20.78 -8.38 -32.92
CA TYR A 17 19.96 -8.81 -31.79
C TYR A 17 20.65 -8.37 -30.48
N THR A 18 20.14 -7.32 -29.84
CA THR A 18 20.59 -6.92 -28.51
C THR A 18 19.96 -7.83 -27.46
N LEU A 19 20.81 -8.48 -26.67
CA LEU A 19 20.40 -9.37 -25.58
C LEU A 19 19.86 -8.49 -24.43
N LEU A 20 18.54 -8.43 -24.27
CA LEU A 20 17.91 -7.83 -23.09
C LEU A 20 18.20 -8.72 -21.88
N THR A 21 19.08 -8.27 -20.99
CA THR A 21 19.21 -8.86 -19.66
C THR A 21 17.98 -8.44 -18.85
N THR A 22 17.03 -9.35 -18.68
CA THR A 22 15.94 -9.16 -17.71
C THR A 22 16.55 -9.22 -16.32
N THR A 23 16.68 -8.06 -15.68
CA THR A 23 16.88 -8.00 -14.23
C THR A 23 15.60 -8.53 -13.59
N ASP A 24 15.67 -9.72 -13.00
CA ASP A 24 14.53 -10.33 -12.30
C ASP A 24 14.28 -9.52 -11.02
N SER A 25 13.40 -8.51 -11.10
CA SER A 25 12.88 -7.86 -9.91
C SER A 25 11.97 -8.86 -9.20
N GLN A 26 12.51 -9.59 -8.23
CA GLN A 26 11.73 -10.48 -7.38
C GLN A 26 10.56 -9.70 -6.77
N THR A 27 9.36 -9.89 -7.32
CA THR A 27 8.13 -9.32 -6.80
C THR A 27 7.75 -10.05 -5.52
N ASP A 28 7.82 -9.36 -4.39
CA ASP A 28 7.41 -9.87 -3.07
C ASP A 28 5.98 -10.45 -3.11
N SER A 29 5.81 -11.61 -2.51
CA SER A 29 4.53 -12.31 -2.41
C SER A 29 4.46 -13.13 -1.11
N CYS A 30 3.27 -13.62 -0.76
CA CYS A 30 3.14 -14.52 0.39
C CYS A 30 3.75 -15.91 0.19
N THR A 31 4.26 -16.22 -1.00
CA THR A 31 4.97 -17.46 -1.29
C THR A 31 6.48 -17.26 -1.44
N SER A 32 6.96 -16.01 -1.48
CA SER A 32 8.39 -15.70 -1.57
C SER A 32 9.05 -15.69 -0.19
N ASN A 33 10.28 -16.18 -0.10
CA ASN A 33 11.10 -16.03 1.08
C ASN A 33 11.50 -14.55 1.24
N LEU A 34 11.18 -13.97 2.39
CA LEU A 34 11.51 -12.60 2.70
C LEU A 34 12.87 -12.55 3.41
N ASN A 35 13.85 -11.87 2.81
CA ASN A 35 15.12 -11.57 3.44
C ASN A 35 15.28 -10.06 3.57
N LEU A 36 15.15 -9.55 4.80
CA LEU A 36 15.31 -8.14 5.15
C LEU A 36 16.46 -7.97 6.12
N ASN A 37 17.39 -7.09 5.78
CA ASN A 37 18.49 -6.71 6.68
C ASN A 37 18.02 -5.65 7.69
N GLY A 38 18.54 -5.72 8.92
CA GLY A 38 18.33 -4.70 9.95
C GLY A 38 17.04 -4.85 10.77
N VAL A 39 16.23 -5.89 10.53
CA VAL A 39 15.11 -6.21 11.41
C VAL A 39 15.65 -6.82 12.70
N ALA A 40 15.29 -6.24 13.85
CA ALA A 40 15.81 -6.62 15.16
C ALA A 40 15.07 -7.81 15.82
N PHE A 41 14.22 -8.51 15.07
CA PHE A 41 13.39 -9.62 15.57
C PHE A 41 13.23 -10.71 14.51
N ASP A 42 12.81 -11.90 14.94
CA ASP A 42 12.61 -13.06 14.07
C ASP A 42 11.42 -12.86 13.11
N ILE A 43 11.66 -13.06 11.82
CA ILE A 43 10.70 -12.89 10.73
C ILE A 43 10.39 -14.20 9.99
N THR A 44 10.94 -15.34 10.44
CA THR A 44 10.89 -16.62 9.71
C THR A 44 9.50 -17.25 9.68
N ASN A 45 8.73 -17.13 10.76
CA ASN A 45 7.44 -17.82 10.95
C ASN A 45 6.22 -16.89 10.94
N LEU A 46 6.28 -15.80 10.18
CA LEU A 46 5.16 -14.86 10.07
C LEU A 46 4.12 -15.35 9.07
N GLN A 47 2.84 -15.33 9.48
CA GLN A 47 1.70 -15.48 8.56
C GLN A 47 1.70 -14.33 7.56
N CYS A 48 1.37 -14.58 6.29
CA CYS A 48 1.33 -13.56 5.25
C CYS A 48 -0.04 -13.44 4.59
N LEU A 49 -0.50 -12.20 4.39
CA LEU A 49 -1.77 -11.89 3.72
C LEU A 49 -1.64 -10.75 2.72
N ALA A 50 -2.31 -10.90 1.57
CA ALA A 50 -2.56 -9.81 0.64
C ALA A 50 -3.72 -8.94 1.13
N VAL A 51 -3.41 -7.96 1.97
CA VAL A 51 -4.40 -7.15 2.70
C VAL A 51 -5.01 -6.03 1.84
N TRP A 52 -4.34 -5.59 0.78
CA TRP A 52 -4.86 -4.58 -0.13
C TRP A 52 -4.37 -4.79 -1.56
N THR A 53 -4.98 -5.75 -2.26
CA THR A 53 -4.59 -6.18 -3.61
C THR A 53 -4.50 -5.04 -4.63
N PRO A 54 -5.46 -4.09 -4.73
CA PRO A 54 -5.37 -3.00 -5.72
C PRO A 54 -4.16 -2.07 -5.56
N ARG A 55 -3.57 -2.01 -4.35
CA ARG A 55 -2.35 -1.24 -4.07
C ARG A 55 -1.14 -2.14 -3.78
N ASN A 56 -1.28 -3.45 -3.96
CA ASN A 56 -0.25 -4.46 -3.71
C ASN A 56 0.33 -4.44 -2.29
N PHE A 57 -0.49 -4.22 -1.26
CA PHE A 57 -0.01 -4.33 0.12
C PHE A 57 -0.03 -5.79 0.59
N LEU A 58 1.06 -6.22 1.21
CA LEU A 58 1.18 -7.49 1.90
C LEU A 58 1.48 -7.23 3.37
N LEU A 59 0.71 -7.86 4.25
CA LEU A 59 1.00 -7.85 5.68
C LEU A 59 1.55 -9.22 6.08
N ARG A 60 2.71 -9.23 6.72
CA ARG A 60 3.21 -10.38 7.47
C ARG A 60 3.08 -10.09 8.95
N TYR A 61 2.61 -11.06 9.73
CA TYR A 61 2.49 -10.90 11.17
C TYR A 61 2.61 -12.22 11.91
N GLY A 62 2.88 -12.14 13.21
CA GLY A 62 2.94 -13.30 14.09
C GLY A 62 3.07 -12.91 15.55
N GLN A 63 2.58 -13.77 16.43
CA GLN A 63 2.78 -13.62 17.86
C GLN A 63 4.17 -14.13 18.23
N ALA A 64 5.06 -13.23 18.66
CA ALA A 64 6.44 -13.56 19.05
C ALA A 64 6.51 -14.06 20.51
N SER A 65 5.63 -13.58 21.38
CA SER A 65 5.44 -14.04 22.76
C SER A 65 4.00 -13.72 23.23
N SER A 66 3.63 -14.05 24.47
CA SER A 66 2.26 -13.82 25.00
C SER A 66 1.73 -12.42 24.69
N ASP A 67 2.60 -11.40 24.78
CA ASP A 67 2.22 -10.00 24.69
C ASP A 67 3.00 -9.25 23.60
N ILE A 68 3.70 -9.96 22.71
CA ILE A 68 4.46 -9.32 21.64
C ILE A 68 3.97 -9.81 20.29
N TRP A 69 3.58 -8.88 19.44
CA TRP A 69 3.18 -9.12 18.06
C TRP A 69 4.14 -8.45 17.09
N SER A 70 4.68 -9.23 16.16
CA SER A 70 5.54 -8.78 15.07
C SER A 70 4.73 -8.47 13.83
N PHE A 71 5.06 -7.40 13.13
CA PHE A 71 4.43 -7.00 11.87
C PHE A 71 5.49 -6.58 10.85
N ILE A 72 5.24 -6.92 9.59
CA ILE A 72 5.93 -6.37 8.42
C ILE A 72 4.88 -6.01 7.38
N LEU A 73 4.70 -4.72 7.12
CA LEU A 73 3.87 -4.26 6.01
C LEU A 73 4.77 -3.97 4.81
N SER A 74 4.52 -4.62 3.67
CA SER A 74 5.17 -4.30 2.40
C SER A 74 4.22 -3.65 1.42
N ALA A 75 4.71 -2.63 0.70
CA ALA A 75 3.96 -1.90 -0.32
C ALA A 75 4.92 -1.44 -1.43
N PRO A 76 4.43 -1.11 -2.64
CA PRO A 76 5.26 -0.47 -3.66
C PRO A 76 5.90 0.82 -3.14
N ASP A 77 7.18 1.01 -3.44
CA ASP A 77 7.88 2.26 -3.13
C ASP A 77 7.41 3.36 -4.10
N SER A 78 6.53 4.21 -3.61
CA SER A 78 5.83 5.24 -4.38
C SER A 78 6.31 6.66 -4.08
N ASN A 79 7.48 6.80 -3.43
CA ASN A 79 8.00 8.08 -2.94
C ASN A 79 6.92 8.87 -2.16
N SER A 80 6.23 8.16 -1.27
CA SER A 80 5.15 8.68 -0.42
C SER A 80 5.23 8.01 0.95
N TYR A 81 4.40 8.43 1.90
CA TYR A 81 4.27 7.68 3.15
C TYR A 81 3.40 6.43 2.95
N THR A 82 3.69 5.38 3.71
CA THR A 82 2.86 4.18 3.86
C THR A 82 2.39 4.10 5.30
N ALA A 83 1.12 3.75 5.52
CA ALA A 83 0.52 3.72 6.85
C ALA A 83 -0.19 2.40 7.14
N ILE A 84 -0.09 1.97 8.39
CA ILE A 84 -0.91 0.92 8.99
C ILE A 84 -1.56 1.45 10.27
N GLY A 85 -2.88 1.34 10.36
CA GLY A 85 -3.67 1.79 11.50
C GLY A 85 -4.39 0.65 12.20
N PHE A 86 -4.59 0.79 13.51
CA PHE A 86 -5.29 -0.17 14.36
C PHE A 86 -6.51 0.54 14.95
N SER A 87 -7.70 0.07 14.58
CA SER A 87 -8.96 0.75 14.87
C SER A 87 -9.93 -0.16 15.61
N SER A 88 -10.68 0.40 16.56
CA SER A 88 -11.74 -0.34 17.26
C SER A 88 -12.98 -0.52 16.39
N ASN A 89 -13.24 0.37 15.44
CA ASN A 89 -14.47 0.40 14.63
C ASN A 89 -14.21 0.39 13.11
N GLY A 90 -12.95 0.30 12.68
CA GLY A 90 -12.56 0.33 11.27
C GLY A 90 -12.59 1.71 10.63
N GLN A 91 -12.77 2.76 11.43
CA GLN A 91 -12.66 4.15 11.02
C GLN A 91 -11.29 4.72 11.39
N MET A 92 -10.84 5.69 10.58
CA MET A 92 -9.62 6.45 10.81
C MET A 92 -9.73 7.26 12.11
N VAL A 93 -10.83 8.00 12.29
CA VAL A 93 -10.99 8.90 13.43
C VAL A 93 -11.08 8.10 14.74
N GLY A 94 -10.23 8.46 15.70
CA GLY A 94 -10.10 7.80 17.00
C GLY A 94 -9.18 6.58 16.99
N SER A 95 -8.46 6.30 15.90
CA SER A 95 -7.51 5.18 15.82
C SER A 95 -6.06 5.64 16.03
N SER A 96 -5.14 4.68 16.18
CA SER A 96 -3.71 4.93 16.17
C SER A 96 -3.04 4.21 15.01
N ALA A 97 -2.03 4.84 14.43
CA ALA A 97 -1.35 4.34 13.26
C ALA A 97 0.16 4.43 13.39
N ILE A 98 0.85 3.59 12.64
CA ILE A 98 2.27 3.70 12.36
C ILE A 98 2.40 4.11 10.91
N VAL A 99 3.14 5.18 10.68
CA VAL A 99 3.37 5.75 9.35
C VAL A 99 4.86 5.81 9.11
N GLY A 100 5.28 5.30 7.96
CA GLY A 100 6.68 5.28 7.56
C GLY A 100 6.87 5.82 6.16
N TRP A 101 8.03 6.42 5.94
CA TRP A 101 8.46 6.93 4.64
C TRP A 101 9.98 6.89 4.53
N ILE A 102 10.48 7.02 3.31
CA ILE A 102 11.91 7.07 3.01
C ILE A 102 12.19 8.42 2.37
N SER A 103 13.12 9.16 2.96
CA SER A 103 13.55 10.47 2.49
C SER A 103 15.06 10.45 2.31
N ASN A 104 15.54 10.75 1.09
CA ASN A 104 16.97 10.77 0.77
C ASN A 104 17.71 9.49 1.19
N GLY A 105 17.08 8.32 1.01
CA GLY A 105 17.64 7.02 1.39
C GLY A 105 17.53 6.67 2.88
N ALA A 106 17.09 7.61 3.73
CA ALA A 106 16.89 7.37 5.15
C ALA A 106 15.41 7.05 5.45
N GLY A 107 15.18 5.93 6.14
CA GLY A 107 13.87 5.54 6.62
C GLY A 107 13.46 6.28 7.88
N THR A 108 12.22 6.76 7.94
CA THR A 108 11.60 7.34 9.15
C THR A 108 10.27 6.65 9.41
N MET A 109 10.01 6.29 10.67
CA MET A 109 8.73 5.76 11.14
C MET A 109 8.27 6.54 12.37
N LYS A 110 6.98 6.83 12.43
CA LYS A 110 6.35 7.51 13.56
C LYS A 110 4.98 6.92 13.86
N GLN A 111 4.61 6.95 15.14
CA GLN A 111 3.23 6.72 15.56
C GLN A 111 2.41 7.98 15.33
N TYR A 112 1.13 7.83 15.03
CA TYR A 112 0.16 8.93 14.94
C TYR A 112 -1.13 8.59 15.66
N TYR A 113 -1.68 9.58 16.36
CA TYR A 113 -3.08 9.58 16.77
C TYR A 113 -3.93 10.23 15.68
N LEU A 114 -4.94 9.51 15.20
CA LEU A 114 -5.81 9.95 14.11
C LEU A 114 -7.07 10.58 14.71
N GLY A 115 -6.95 11.79 15.28
CA GLY A 115 -8.04 12.48 15.98
C GLY A 115 -9.11 13.09 15.07
N GLY A 116 -8.86 13.21 13.77
CA GLY A 116 -9.79 13.79 12.81
C GLY A 116 -9.33 13.57 11.36
N GLN A 117 -10.11 14.11 10.40
CA GLN A 117 -9.80 13.99 8.97
C GLN A 117 -8.92 15.15 8.45
N SER A 118 -8.79 16.23 9.21
CA SER A 118 -7.88 17.33 8.89
C SER A 118 -6.47 17.03 9.39
N SER A 119 -5.44 17.41 8.63
CA SER A 119 -4.03 17.17 8.99
C SER A 119 -3.65 17.70 10.38
N SER A 120 -4.26 18.78 10.85
CA SER A 120 -4.03 19.35 12.20
C SER A 120 -4.51 18.46 13.35
N LEU A 121 -5.39 17.49 13.06
CA LEU A 121 -5.90 16.51 14.02
C LEU A 121 -5.24 15.14 13.86
N VAL A 122 -4.23 15.03 12.99
CA VAL A 122 -3.40 13.84 12.81
C VAL A 122 -2.07 14.10 13.50
N LEU A 123 -1.97 13.66 14.75
CA LEU A 123 -0.94 14.11 15.66
C LEU A 123 0.24 13.14 15.68
N PRO A 124 1.45 13.56 15.23
CA PRO A 124 2.64 12.72 15.27
C PRO A 124 3.07 12.43 16.71
N ASP A 125 3.74 11.30 16.89
CA ASP A 125 4.31 10.83 18.16
C ASP A 125 3.26 10.70 19.29
N GLN A 126 1.99 10.57 18.92
CA GLN A 126 0.85 10.33 19.82
C GLN A 126 0.12 9.05 19.41
N GLY A 127 -0.74 8.54 20.30
CA GLY A 127 -1.53 7.34 20.09
C GLY A 127 -1.43 6.37 21.26
N ASN A 128 -2.04 5.19 21.11
CA ASN A 128 -2.09 4.18 22.16
C ASN A 128 -1.39 2.86 21.80
N LEU A 129 -0.62 2.82 20.70
CA LEU A 129 0.20 1.68 20.33
C LEU A 129 1.45 1.66 21.21
N SER A 130 1.61 0.58 21.98
CA SER A 130 2.83 0.33 22.74
C SER A 130 3.88 -0.31 21.85
N ILE A 131 4.61 0.50 21.08
CA ILE A 131 5.67 0.03 20.18
C ILE A 131 6.90 -0.39 21.01
N ILE A 132 7.45 -1.58 20.72
CA ILE A 132 8.68 -2.03 21.39
C ILE A 132 9.87 -1.18 20.90
N SER A 133 10.64 -0.63 21.84
CA SER A 133 11.86 0.15 21.53
C SER A 133 12.83 -0.65 20.67
N ASN A 134 13.44 0.00 19.67
CA ASN A 134 14.38 -0.61 18.73
C ASN A 134 13.81 -1.76 17.87
N SER A 135 12.50 -1.94 17.83
CA SER A 135 11.86 -2.93 16.94
C SER A 135 11.47 -2.36 15.57
N THR A 136 11.50 -1.03 15.40
CA THR A 136 11.01 -0.36 14.20
C THR A 136 12.08 -0.18 13.14
N ILE A 137 11.79 -0.54 11.90
CA ILE A 137 12.63 -0.24 10.75
C ILE A 137 11.77 -0.08 9.49
N ILE A 138 12.13 0.90 8.65
CA ILE A 138 11.62 0.99 7.28
C ILE A 138 12.78 1.01 6.29
N VAL A 139 12.71 0.14 5.28
CA VAL A 139 13.70 0.04 4.20
C VAL A 139 13.03 -0.04 2.85
N SER A 140 13.72 0.47 1.81
CA SER A 140 13.34 0.23 0.41
C SER A 140 14.24 -0.85 -0.17
N GLN A 141 13.63 -1.88 -0.74
CA GLN A 141 14.32 -2.98 -1.40
C GLN A 141 13.45 -3.50 -2.55
N SER A 142 14.06 -3.73 -3.71
CA SER A 142 13.36 -4.27 -4.89
C SER A 142 12.08 -3.50 -5.24
N SER A 143 12.15 -2.17 -5.24
CA SER A 143 11.03 -1.25 -5.52
C SER A 143 9.83 -1.37 -4.57
N ARG A 144 10.07 -1.84 -3.34
CA ARG A 144 9.07 -1.94 -2.28
C ARG A 144 9.60 -1.37 -0.98
N VAL A 145 8.72 -0.74 -0.23
CA VAL A 145 8.98 -0.38 1.17
C VAL A 145 8.56 -1.53 2.06
N TYR A 146 9.35 -1.80 3.10
CA TYR A 146 9.04 -2.76 4.16
C TYR A 146 9.09 -2.02 5.49
N MET A 147 7.94 -1.91 6.15
CA MET A 147 7.83 -1.37 7.51
C MET A 147 7.70 -2.52 8.50
N ALA A 148 8.72 -2.74 9.30
CA ALA A 148 8.75 -3.76 10.33
C ALA A 148 8.69 -3.11 11.72
N PHE A 149 7.89 -3.67 12.62
CA PHE A 149 7.75 -3.20 14.01
C PHE A 149 7.15 -4.30 14.90
N GLN A 150 7.34 -4.16 16.21
CA GLN A 150 6.64 -4.97 17.21
C GLN A 150 5.76 -4.13 18.11
N LEU A 151 4.61 -4.68 18.48
CA LEU A 151 3.68 -4.11 19.46
C LEU A 151 3.67 -4.96 20.73
N ASN A 152 3.69 -4.31 21.88
CA ASN A 152 3.37 -4.90 23.17
C ASN A 152 1.86 -4.85 23.40
N THR A 153 1.19 -5.98 23.19
CA THR A 153 -0.25 -6.15 23.41
C THR A 153 -0.58 -7.63 23.49
N ASN A 154 -1.53 -8.01 24.36
CA ASN A 154 -2.07 -9.38 24.37
C ASN A 154 -2.75 -9.70 23.02
N GLN A 155 -3.46 -8.73 22.45
CA GLN A 155 -4.13 -8.88 21.15
C GLN A 155 -4.17 -7.55 20.38
N PRO A 156 -3.69 -7.51 19.12
CA PRO A 156 -3.83 -6.33 18.27
C PRO A 156 -5.29 -6.10 17.87
N GLN A 157 -5.65 -4.85 17.58
CA GLN A 157 -6.98 -4.54 17.04
C GLN A 157 -7.18 -5.26 15.71
N THR A 158 -8.30 -5.96 15.57
CA THR A 158 -8.60 -6.77 14.37
C THR A 158 -9.00 -5.92 13.17
N ARG A 159 -9.50 -4.70 13.37
CA ARG A 159 -9.82 -3.79 12.26
C ARG A 159 -8.60 -2.96 11.90
N VAL A 160 -7.92 -3.36 10.84
CA VAL A 160 -6.67 -2.76 10.40
C VAL A 160 -6.93 -1.81 9.23
N LEU A 161 -6.31 -0.65 9.27
CA LEU A 161 -6.40 0.38 8.25
C LEU A 161 -5.11 0.40 7.46
N TYR A 162 -5.20 0.62 6.16
CA TYR A 162 -4.03 0.87 5.32
C TYR A 162 -4.27 2.13 4.51
N ALA A 163 -3.22 2.93 4.35
CA ALA A 163 -3.25 4.11 3.51
C ALA A 163 -1.91 4.35 2.84
N VAL A 164 -1.96 5.04 1.71
CA VAL A 164 -0.78 5.49 0.96
C VAL A 164 -0.89 6.99 0.73
N GLY A 165 0.20 7.71 0.97
CA GLY A 165 0.27 9.16 0.84
C GLY A 165 0.31 9.64 -0.61
N THR A 166 0.34 10.97 -0.75
CA THR A 166 0.56 11.61 -2.05
C THR A 166 2.04 11.50 -2.45
N THR A 167 2.30 11.00 -3.67
CA THR A 167 3.66 10.91 -4.23
C THR A 167 4.37 12.26 -4.21
N GLY A 168 5.62 12.26 -3.76
CA GLY A 168 6.46 13.46 -3.63
C GLY A 168 6.11 14.34 -2.41
N SER A 169 5.07 14.02 -1.65
CA SER A 169 4.66 14.77 -0.45
C SER A 169 5.02 14.00 0.81
N LEU A 170 6.31 14.00 1.15
CA LEU A 170 6.82 13.32 2.34
C LEU A 170 6.66 14.19 3.59
N PRO A 171 6.31 13.60 4.76
CA PRO A 171 6.32 14.32 6.02
C PRO A 171 7.74 14.79 6.37
N ALA A 172 7.86 16.03 6.84
CA ALA A 172 9.14 16.66 7.14
C ALA A 172 9.13 17.40 8.47
N ALA A 173 10.32 17.57 9.05
CA ALA A 173 10.52 18.38 10.25
C ALA A 173 10.12 19.85 10.00
N PRO A 174 9.66 20.58 11.04
CA PRO A 174 9.53 20.13 12.42
C PRO A 174 8.19 19.45 12.74
N SER A 175 7.15 19.63 11.92
CA SER A 175 5.79 19.26 12.29
C SER A 175 5.43 17.81 11.93
N TYR A 176 6.11 17.20 10.96
CA TYR A 176 5.79 15.87 10.44
C TYR A 176 4.31 15.68 10.08
N MET A 177 3.62 16.74 9.68
CA MET A 177 2.22 16.67 9.30
C MET A 177 2.03 15.77 8.07
N LEU A 178 0.99 14.95 8.11
CA LEU A 178 0.61 14.12 6.98
C LEU A 178 -0.31 14.91 6.04
N THR A 179 0.00 14.85 4.75
CA THR A 179 -0.98 15.20 3.70
C THR A 179 -2.08 14.15 3.65
N GLU A 180 -3.19 14.45 2.98
CA GLU A 180 -4.24 13.44 2.78
C GLU A 180 -3.69 12.27 1.94
N HIS A 181 -4.08 11.06 2.34
CA HIS A 181 -3.78 9.85 1.58
C HIS A 181 -4.45 9.90 0.19
N VAL A 182 -3.81 9.36 -0.84
CA VAL A 182 -4.46 9.26 -2.17
C VAL A 182 -5.46 8.10 -2.22
N ASP A 183 -5.29 7.13 -1.31
CA ASP A 183 -6.18 5.98 -1.20
C ASP A 183 -6.09 5.37 0.20
N LYS A 184 -7.14 4.66 0.60
CA LYS A 184 -7.21 3.97 1.88
C LYS A 184 -8.15 2.77 1.82
N VAL A 185 -7.92 1.81 2.71
CA VAL A 185 -8.85 0.71 2.95
C VAL A 185 -8.91 0.34 4.43
N SER A 186 -10.05 -0.18 4.87
CA SER A 186 -10.21 -0.85 6.15
C SER A 186 -10.41 -2.35 5.91
N THR A 187 -9.72 -3.17 6.67
CA THR A 187 -9.87 -4.63 6.67
C THR A 187 -10.19 -5.11 8.08
N THR A 188 -10.66 -6.35 8.17
CA THR A 188 -10.78 -7.10 9.41
C THR A 188 -9.88 -8.33 9.30
N LEU A 189 -8.95 -8.48 10.23
CA LEU A 189 -8.01 -9.59 10.32
C LEU A 189 -8.40 -10.53 11.47
N ASN A 190 -8.41 -11.82 11.18
CA ASN A 190 -8.41 -12.86 12.18
C ASN A 190 -6.98 -13.39 12.33
N TYR A 191 -6.31 -12.96 13.40
CA TYR A 191 -4.93 -13.31 13.69
C TYR A 191 -4.71 -14.80 13.98
N VAL A 192 -5.76 -15.55 14.32
CA VAL A 192 -5.69 -17.00 14.57
C VAL A 192 -5.77 -17.77 13.27
N THR A 193 -6.78 -17.46 12.44
CA THR A 193 -7.04 -18.22 11.22
C THR A 193 -6.21 -17.77 10.02
N GLY A 194 -5.52 -16.63 10.12
CA GLY A 194 -4.80 -16.10 8.96
C GLY A 194 -5.74 -15.56 7.90
N GLN A 195 -6.94 -15.09 8.24
CA GLN A 195 -7.90 -14.60 7.24
C GLN A 195 -8.10 -13.09 7.36
N GLY A 196 -8.05 -12.40 6.21
CA GLY A 196 -8.33 -10.98 6.09
C GLY A 196 -9.52 -10.72 5.17
N THR A 197 -10.49 -9.91 5.62
CA THR A 197 -11.63 -9.48 4.81
C THR A 197 -11.69 -7.96 4.70
N LYS A 198 -12.15 -7.43 3.56
CA LYS A 198 -12.36 -5.99 3.41
C LYS A 198 -13.58 -5.58 4.23
N SER A 199 -13.42 -4.59 5.09
CA SER A 199 -14.53 -3.98 5.83
C SER A 199 -15.26 -3.03 4.88
N GLY A 200 -16.49 -3.36 4.49
CA GLY A 200 -17.32 -2.47 3.66
C GLY A 200 -17.62 -1.17 4.41
N SER A 201 -17.39 0.00 3.81
CA SER A 201 -17.83 1.26 4.40
C SER A 201 -19.36 1.38 4.28
N PRO A 202 -20.07 1.84 5.32
CA PRO A 202 -21.54 2.01 5.25
C PRO A 202 -21.98 2.89 4.07
N HIS A 203 -21.17 3.90 3.73
CA HIS A 203 -21.44 4.88 2.68
C HIS A 203 -21.21 4.37 1.26
N SER A 204 -20.46 3.27 1.07
CA SER A 204 -20.22 2.71 -0.28
C SER A 204 -21.50 2.21 -0.95
N ARG A 205 -22.40 1.59 -0.18
CA ARG A 205 -23.71 1.13 -0.67
C ARG A 205 -24.60 2.30 -1.07
N LEU A 206 -24.61 3.35 -0.25
CA LEU A 206 -25.37 4.58 -0.52
C LEU A 206 -24.89 5.25 -1.81
N ARG A 207 -23.57 5.43 -1.96
CA ARG A 207 -22.97 6.03 -3.16
C ARG A 207 -23.24 5.23 -4.44
N ASN A 208 -23.19 3.89 -4.37
CA ASN A 208 -23.53 3.04 -5.51
C ASN A 208 -25.02 3.11 -5.87
N SER A 209 -25.89 3.18 -4.87
CA SER A 209 -27.34 3.37 -5.07
C SER A 209 -27.65 4.70 -5.74
N HIS A 210 -27.05 5.81 -5.27
CA HIS A 210 -27.22 7.11 -5.92
C HIS A 210 -26.72 7.12 -7.36
N GLY A 211 -25.57 6.51 -7.65
CA GLY A 211 -25.04 6.40 -9.02
C GLY A 211 -25.97 5.63 -9.95
N MET A 212 -26.52 4.50 -9.49
CA MET A 212 -27.45 3.68 -10.26
C MET A 212 -28.77 4.40 -10.54
N VAL A 213 -29.34 5.08 -9.54
CA VAL A 213 -30.56 5.89 -9.71
C VAL A 213 -30.32 7.04 -10.69
N ASN A 214 -29.15 7.67 -10.64
CA ASN A 214 -28.80 8.75 -11.56
C ASN A 214 -28.71 8.23 -13.01
N ILE A 215 -28.04 7.10 -13.25
CA ILE A 215 -27.93 6.50 -14.59
C ILE A 215 -29.32 6.10 -15.13
N LEU A 216 -30.16 5.47 -14.30
CA LEU A 216 -31.53 5.10 -14.69
C LEU A 216 -32.41 6.32 -14.96
N GLY A 217 -32.31 7.37 -14.12
CA GLY A 217 -33.05 8.61 -14.28
C GLY A 217 -32.70 9.36 -15.56
N TRP A 218 -31.39 9.53 -15.84
CA TRP A 218 -30.94 10.16 -17.07
C TRP A 218 -31.24 9.30 -18.32
N GLY A 219 -31.18 7.98 -18.21
CA GLY A 219 -31.54 7.07 -19.30
C GLY A 219 -33.01 7.21 -19.73
N ILE A 220 -33.94 7.26 -18.79
CA ILE A 220 -35.38 7.44 -19.08
C ILE A 220 -35.66 8.85 -19.62
N ALA A 221 -35.06 9.88 -19.02
CA ALA A 221 -35.24 11.27 -19.47
C ALA A 221 -34.77 11.48 -20.91
N MET A 222 -33.66 10.86 -21.31
CA MET A 222 -33.17 10.92 -22.70
C MET A 222 -34.14 10.25 -23.69
N LEU A 223 -34.71 9.10 -23.35
CA LEU A 223 -35.69 8.41 -24.21
C LEU A 223 -36.97 9.24 -24.38
N ILE A 224 -37.48 9.84 -23.31
CA ILE A 224 -38.66 10.73 -23.37
C ILE A 224 -38.32 11.99 -24.18
N GLY A 225 -37.14 12.58 -23.98
CA GLY A 225 -36.69 13.75 -24.73
C GLY A 225 -36.66 13.53 -26.24
N VAL A 226 -36.25 12.33 -26.69
CA VAL A 226 -36.26 11.97 -28.12
C VAL A 226 -37.68 11.85 -28.69
N ILE A 227 -38.66 11.45 -27.88
CA ILE A 227 -40.06 11.31 -28.31
C ILE A 227 -40.76 12.68 -28.35
N VAL A 228 -40.53 13.54 -27.35
CA VAL A 228 -41.17 14.86 -27.24
C VAL A 228 -40.56 15.90 -28.17
N ALA A 229 -39.31 15.74 -28.60
CA ALA A 229 -38.64 16.67 -29.53
C ALA A 229 -39.09 16.52 -31.01
N ARG A 230 -40.13 15.72 -31.29
CA ARG A 230 -40.77 15.60 -32.61
C ARG A 230 -42.11 16.32 -32.62
#